data_AF-A0A7Y5L0H2-F1
#
_entry.id   AF-A0A7Y5L0H2-F1
#
_cell.length_a   1.000
_cell.length_b   1.000
_cell.length_c   1.000
_cell.angle_alpha   90.00
_cell.angle_beta   90.00
_cell.angle_gamma   90.00
#
_symmetry.space_group_name_H-M   'P 1'
#
loop_
_entity.id
_entity.type
_entity.pdbx_description
1 polymer ?
#
loop_
_entity_poly.entity_id
_entity_poly.type
_entity_poly.pdbx_seq_one_letter_code
_entity_poly.pdbx_strand_id
1 'polypeptide(L)'
;MDPRIVFGSCVTVLLGGAFGSLGCQDPPYGERSPFRDQSTPESRAGITAAPAESAPLKQAELTDGQIITLLDASNDREIEASKVAIDKAKDDEVKAFAKTMVEHHEAAKKAQQDLVDKLAVVPAELEDAKKLRLGTLEVVARLEKTPDEEFDAAYIDEMVADHQAALELLDQRILPSVHDPDLETHIATDVRRMVDNHLEEARTLAKKFAPKSSAPPIRAAALVR
;
A
#
# COMPACT_ATOMS: atom_id res chain seq x y z
N MET A 1 -45.46 8.88 34.72
CA MET A 1 -44.50 8.07 35.47
C MET A 1 -43.18 8.07 34.71
N ASP A 2 -42.11 8.55 35.34
CA ASP A 2 -40.69 8.32 34.97
C ASP A 2 -39.97 8.08 36.32
N PRO A 3 -39.07 7.09 36.47
CA PRO A 3 -37.65 7.40 36.33
C PRO A 3 -36.74 6.26 35.81
N ARG A 4 -35.80 6.64 34.93
CA ARG A 4 -34.32 6.48 35.03
C ARG A 4 -33.73 5.24 35.74
N ILE A 5 -32.85 4.51 35.03
CA ILE A 5 -31.74 3.77 35.65
C ILE A 5 -30.40 4.29 35.09
N VAL A 6 -29.61 4.79 36.03
CA VAL A 6 -28.21 5.23 35.93
C VAL A 6 -27.39 4.15 36.63
N PHE A 7 -26.30 3.68 36.02
CA PHE A 7 -25.18 3.11 36.76
C PHE A 7 -23.88 3.67 36.21
N GLY A 8 -23.35 4.65 36.92
CA GLY A 8 -21.92 4.94 36.92
C GLY A 8 -21.23 4.06 37.96
N SER A 9 -19.94 3.79 37.75
CA SER A 9 -19.01 3.69 38.86
C SER A 9 -17.61 4.06 38.39
N CYS A 10 -17.22 5.27 38.81
CA CYS A 10 -15.86 5.76 38.83
C CYS A 10 -15.15 5.10 40.02
N VAL A 11 -13.98 4.52 39.82
CA VAL A 11 -13.07 4.16 40.92
C VAL A 11 -11.72 4.78 40.63
N THR A 12 -11.52 5.95 41.22
CA THR A 12 -10.22 6.58 41.38
C THR A 12 -9.65 6.10 42.71
N VAL A 13 -8.47 5.49 42.69
CA VAL A 13 -7.62 5.33 43.88
C VAL A 13 -6.35 6.12 43.63
N LEU A 14 -6.17 7.18 44.42
CA LEU A 14 -4.91 7.89 44.63
C LEU A 14 -4.28 7.42 45.95
N LEU A 15 -3.03 7.84 46.16
CA LEU A 15 -2.05 7.57 47.24
C LEU A 15 -1.01 6.53 46.76
N GLY A 16 0.28 6.81 46.61
CA GLY A 16 1.12 7.92 47.07
C GLY A 16 2.42 7.34 47.64
N GLY A 17 3.57 7.86 47.21
CA GLY A 17 4.75 7.97 48.08
C GLY A 17 5.88 6.93 47.96
N ALA A 18 7.03 7.48 47.54
CA ALA A 18 8.34 7.38 48.20
C ALA A 18 9.39 6.32 47.73
N PHE A 19 10.56 6.91 47.48
CA PHE A 19 11.88 6.37 47.14
C PHE A 19 12.48 5.45 48.21
N GLY A 20 13.35 4.55 47.78
CA GLY A 20 14.32 3.86 48.65
C GLY A 20 15.20 2.87 47.88
N SER A 21 16.35 3.35 47.39
CA SER A 21 17.50 2.51 47.06
C SER A 21 18.19 2.07 48.35
N LEU A 22 18.61 0.81 48.48
CA LEU A 22 19.86 0.38 49.12
C LEU A 22 19.95 -1.16 49.18
N GLY A 23 21.11 -1.70 48.81
CA GLY A 23 21.76 -2.72 49.63
C GLY A 23 21.60 -4.19 49.22
N CYS A 24 22.68 -4.74 48.69
CA CYS A 24 22.98 -6.17 48.60
C CYS A 24 22.95 -6.86 49.97
N GLN A 25 22.47 -8.12 50.04
CA GLN A 25 22.97 -9.11 51.01
C GLN A 25 22.49 -10.54 50.65
N ASP A 26 23.39 -11.40 50.13
CA ASP A 26 23.26 -12.88 50.20
C ASP A 26 23.76 -13.36 51.57
N PRO A 27 23.26 -14.50 52.11
CA PRO A 27 24.10 -15.72 52.26
C PRO A 27 23.29 -17.06 52.36
N PRO A 28 23.89 -18.25 52.68
CA PRO A 28 25.07 -18.89 52.09
C PRO A 28 25.02 -20.46 51.99
N TYR A 29 26.14 -21.05 51.50
CA TYR A 29 26.70 -22.42 51.74
C TYR A 29 25.96 -23.63 51.13
N GLY A 30 26.59 -24.65 50.54
CA GLY A 30 27.97 -25.10 50.30
C GLY A 30 27.92 -26.17 49.19
N GLU A 31 28.97 -26.64 48.52
CA GLU A 31 30.20 -27.24 49.05
C GLU A 31 31.36 -27.16 48.04
N ARG A 32 32.57 -27.40 48.57
CA ARG A 32 33.90 -27.22 47.97
C ARG A 32 34.51 -28.54 47.47
N SER A 33 35.03 -28.51 46.23
CA SER A 33 36.44 -28.83 45.84
C SER A 33 36.89 -30.33 45.84
N PRO A 34 38.02 -30.75 45.20
CA PRO A 34 39.14 -29.90 44.76
C PRO A 34 39.94 -30.23 43.47
N PHE A 35 40.72 -29.20 43.08
CA PHE A 35 42.07 -29.20 42.46
C PHE A 35 42.22 -29.51 40.95
N ARG A 36 42.47 -28.50 40.08
CA ARG A 36 43.77 -27.90 39.60
C ARG A 36 44.60 -28.89 38.75
N ASP A 37 45.23 -28.58 37.61
CA ASP A 37 45.70 -27.34 36.98
C ASP A 37 46.20 -27.65 35.54
N GLN A 38 46.51 -26.59 34.79
CA GLN A 38 47.56 -26.47 33.77
C GLN A 38 47.23 -26.58 32.25
N SER A 39 47.17 -25.37 31.64
CA SER A 39 48.08 -24.88 30.58
C SER A 39 47.89 -25.30 29.10
N THR A 40 47.29 -24.38 28.32
CA THR A 40 47.71 -23.75 27.01
C THR A 40 48.23 -24.59 25.82
N PRO A 41 48.43 -24.03 24.59
CA PRO A 41 47.58 -23.19 23.72
C PRO A 41 47.57 -23.69 22.24
N GLU A 42 46.57 -23.36 21.42
CA GLU A 42 46.57 -23.44 19.93
C GLU A 42 45.19 -22.93 19.46
N SER A 43 44.91 -22.26 18.34
CA SER A 43 45.62 -21.89 17.13
C SER A 43 44.80 -20.78 16.44
N ARG A 44 45.48 -19.95 15.65
CA ARG A 44 45.00 -18.77 14.92
C ARG A 44 44.29 -19.19 13.63
N ALA A 45 43.03 -18.81 13.45
CA ALA A 45 42.42 -18.70 12.12
C ALA A 45 41.43 -17.52 12.12
N GLY A 46 41.89 -16.38 11.60
CA GLY A 46 41.03 -15.25 11.31
C GLY A 46 40.12 -15.61 10.13
N ILE A 47 38.82 -15.72 10.38
CA ILE A 47 37.81 -15.75 9.35
C ILE A 47 37.42 -14.29 9.10
N THR A 48 38.10 -13.64 8.16
CA THR A 48 37.55 -12.44 7.54
C THR A 48 36.43 -12.89 6.61
N ALA A 49 35.20 -12.86 7.11
CA ALA A 49 34.02 -13.01 6.27
C ALA A 49 33.94 -11.78 5.36
N ALA A 50 34.24 -11.97 4.07
CA ALA A 50 33.91 -10.98 3.06
C ALA A 50 32.38 -10.84 2.98
N PRO A 51 31.82 -9.63 2.85
CA PRO A 51 30.39 -9.48 2.64
C PRO A 51 30.03 -10.10 1.29
N ALA A 52 29.14 -11.09 1.31
CA ALA A 52 28.49 -11.58 0.11
C ALA A 52 27.64 -10.43 -0.45
N GLU A 53 28.00 -9.91 -1.63
CA GLU A 53 27.09 -9.10 -2.43
C GLU A 53 25.87 -9.97 -2.75
N SER A 54 24.76 -9.67 -2.08
CA SER A 54 23.46 -10.22 -2.45
C SER A 54 23.13 -9.70 -3.85
N ALA A 55 23.19 -10.58 -4.85
CA ALA A 55 22.63 -10.31 -6.16
C ALA A 55 21.17 -9.83 -5.97
N PRO A 56 20.71 -8.80 -6.70
CA PRO A 56 19.34 -8.33 -6.58
C PRO A 56 18.40 -9.51 -6.84
N LEU A 57 17.48 -9.77 -5.91
CA LEU A 57 16.44 -10.76 -6.08
C LEU A 57 15.66 -10.38 -7.33
N LYS A 58 15.73 -11.22 -8.38
CA LYS A 58 14.89 -11.08 -9.56
C LYS A 58 13.44 -11.14 -9.07
N GLN A 59 12.66 -10.09 -9.27
CA GLN A 59 11.24 -10.07 -8.90
C GLN A 59 10.58 -11.32 -9.48
N ALA A 60 9.81 -12.05 -8.67
CA ALA A 60 9.09 -13.21 -9.18
C ALA A 60 8.11 -12.77 -10.28
N GLU A 61 8.16 -13.46 -11.43
CA GLU A 61 7.22 -13.27 -12.53
C GLU A 61 5.80 -13.55 -12.05
N LEU A 62 4.85 -12.70 -12.47
CA LEU A 62 3.43 -12.85 -12.11
C LEU A 62 2.78 -13.92 -12.98
N THR A 63 1.88 -14.70 -12.40
CA THR A 63 0.95 -15.53 -13.20
C THR A 63 -0.20 -14.69 -13.75
N ASP A 64 -0.85 -15.13 -14.84
CA ASP A 64 -2.04 -14.45 -15.39
C ASP A 64 -3.13 -14.25 -14.33
N GLY A 65 -3.37 -15.25 -13.48
CA GLY A 65 -4.32 -15.16 -12.36
C GLY A 65 -3.95 -14.08 -11.33
N GLN A 66 -2.65 -13.86 -11.07
CA GLN A 66 -2.18 -12.78 -10.20
C GLN A 66 -2.26 -11.41 -10.88
N ILE A 67 -2.00 -11.34 -12.19
CA ILE A 67 -2.17 -10.13 -13.01
C ILE A 67 -3.63 -9.67 -12.94
N ILE A 68 -4.59 -10.57 -13.14
CA ILE A 68 -6.03 -10.28 -13.03
C ILE A 68 -6.38 -9.70 -11.65
N THR A 69 -5.92 -10.35 -10.57
CA THR A 69 -6.17 -9.88 -9.20
C THR A 69 -5.56 -8.50 -8.93
N LEU A 70 -4.41 -8.20 -9.53
CA LEU A 70 -3.73 -6.92 -9.38
C LEU A 70 -4.41 -5.80 -10.16
N LEU A 71 -4.80 -6.06 -11.41
CA LEU A 71 -5.57 -5.12 -12.24
C LEU A 71 -6.93 -4.80 -11.61
N ASP A 72 -7.61 -5.82 -11.06
CA ASP A 72 -8.87 -5.65 -10.33
C ASP A 72 -8.73 -4.70 -9.13
N ALA A 73 -7.68 -4.90 -8.33
CA ALA A 73 -7.36 -4.05 -7.18
C ALA A 73 -6.99 -2.61 -7.60
N SER A 74 -6.31 -2.44 -8.74
CA SER A 74 -5.98 -1.13 -9.29
C SER A 74 -7.23 -0.39 -9.75
N ASN A 75 -8.16 -1.08 -10.43
CA ASN A 75 -9.43 -0.47 -10.84
C ASN A 75 -10.28 -0.05 -9.64
N ASP A 76 -10.36 -0.88 -8.60
CA ASP A 76 -11.10 -0.53 -7.37
C ASP A 76 -10.54 0.75 -6.73
N ARG A 77 -9.21 0.90 -6.72
CA ARG A 77 -8.57 2.09 -6.18
C ARG A 77 -9.03 3.37 -6.87
N GLU A 78 -8.99 3.39 -8.20
CA GLU A 78 -9.38 4.56 -8.99
C GLU A 78 -10.87 4.86 -8.84
N ILE A 79 -11.71 3.82 -8.82
CA ILE A 79 -13.17 3.95 -8.61
C ILE A 79 -13.47 4.56 -7.24
N GLU A 80 -12.90 4.01 -6.16
CA GLU A 80 -13.18 4.46 -4.80
C GLU A 80 -12.64 5.87 -4.55
N ALA A 81 -11.44 6.21 -5.03
CA ALA A 81 -10.93 7.58 -4.96
C ALA A 81 -11.83 8.57 -5.72
N SER A 82 -12.30 8.18 -6.91
CA SER A 82 -13.13 9.03 -7.76
C SER A 82 -14.55 9.21 -7.23
N LYS A 83 -15.12 8.22 -6.53
CA LYS A 83 -16.41 8.38 -5.82
C LYS A 83 -16.33 9.49 -4.77
N VAL A 84 -15.26 9.56 -3.99
CA VAL A 84 -15.05 10.67 -3.04
C VAL A 84 -14.99 12.01 -3.78
N ALA A 85 -14.35 12.05 -4.95
CA ALA A 85 -14.25 13.26 -5.75
C ALA A 85 -15.56 13.72 -6.38
N ILE A 86 -16.44 12.79 -6.81
CA ILE A 86 -17.78 13.14 -7.28
C ILE A 86 -18.56 13.92 -6.21
N ASP A 87 -18.41 13.53 -4.95
CA ASP A 87 -19.11 14.15 -3.82
C ASP A 87 -18.47 15.46 -3.36
N LYS A 88 -17.13 15.51 -3.28
CA LYS A 88 -16.40 16.62 -2.66
C LYS A 88 -15.88 17.68 -3.61
N ALA A 89 -15.62 17.35 -4.87
CA ALA A 89 -15.00 18.28 -5.82
C ALA A 89 -15.85 19.55 -6.01
N LYS A 90 -15.18 20.70 -6.06
CA LYS A 90 -15.84 22.00 -6.28
C LYS A 90 -15.71 22.48 -7.71
N ASP A 91 -14.60 22.16 -8.36
CA ASP A 91 -14.37 22.43 -9.78
C ASP A 91 -15.16 21.46 -10.66
N ASP A 92 -15.92 22.00 -11.63
CA ASP A 92 -16.79 21.21 -12.49
C ASP A 92 -16.01 20.28 -13.43
N GLU A 93 -14.80 20.66 -13.87
CA GLU A 93 -13.96 19.80 -14.73
C GLU A 93 -13.36 18.65 -13.91
N VAL A 94 -12.99 18.89 -12.64
CA VAL A 94 -12.54 17.82 -11.74
C VAL A 94 -13.67 16.83 -11.43
N LYS A 95 -14.89 17.33 -11.21
CA LYS A 95 -16.07 16.47 -10.99
C LYS A 95 -16.44 15.67 -12.24
N ALA A 96 -16.32 16.27 -13.42
CA ALA A 96 -16.56 15.58 -14.68
C ALA A 96 -15.51 14.47 -14.90
N PHE A 97 -14.24 14.79 -14.68
CA PHE A 97 -13.15 13.81 -14.73
C PHE A 97 -13.40 12.64 -13.79
N ALA A 98 -13.75 12.88 -12.53
CA ALA A 98 -14.05 11.82 -11.57
C ALA A 98 -15.20 10.89 -12.00
N LYS A 99 -16.21 11.41 -12.70
CA LYS A 99 -17.28 10.57 -13.28
C LYS A 99 -16.77 9.69 -14.40
N THR A 100 -15.97 10.26 -15.31
CA THR A 100 -15.30 9.51 -16.39
C THR A 100 -14.42 8.41 -15.82
N MET A 101 -13.69 8.68 -14.73
CA MET A 101 -12.87 7.69 -14.03
C MET A 101 -13.71 6.49 -13.56
N VAL A 102 -14.82 6.74 -12.83
CA VAL A 102 -15.71 5.65 -12.38
C VAL A 102 -16.23 4.85 -13.57
N GLU A 103 -16.77 5.52 -14.59
CA GLU A 103 -17.36 4.86 -15.77
C GLU A 103 -16.34 3.99 -16.51
N HIS A 104 -15.16 4.55 -16.82
CA HIS A 104 -14.13 3.84 -17.59
C HIS A 104 -13.55 2.66 -16.80
N HIS A 105 -13.29 2.81 -15.50
CA HIS A 105 -12.74 1.73 -14.68
C HIS A 105 -13.78 0.63 -14.39
N GLU A 106 -15.06 0.96 -14.21
CA GLU A 106 -16.13 -0.05 -14.11
C GLU A 106 -16.26 -0.84 -15.43
N ALA A 107 -16.21 -0.15 -16.58
CA ALA A 107 -16.21 -0.81 -17.88
C ALA A 107 -14.98 -1.70 -18.08
N ALA A 108 -13.80 -1.28 -17.61
CA ALA A 108 -12.58 -2.09 -17.67
C ALA A 108 -12.65 -3.32 -16.77
N LYS A 109 -13.18 -3.20 -15.55
CA LYS A 109 -13.43 -4.37 -14.68
C LYS A 109 -14.36 -5.36 -15.36
N LYS A 110 -15.42 -4.88 -16.01
CA LYS A 110 -16.33 -5.75 -16.75
C LYS A 110 -15.64 -6.44 -17.93
N ALA A 111 -14.88 -5.70 -18.74
CA ALA A 111 -14.15 -6.28 -19.87
C ALA A 111 -13.14 -7.33 -19.42
N GLN A 112 -12.45 -7.09 -18.30
CA GLN A 112 -11.56 -8.06 -17.67
C GLN A 112 -12.32 -9.31 -17.22
N GLN A 113 -13.47 -9.18 -16.56
CA GLN A 113 -14.29 -10.32 -16.14
C GLN A 113 -14.77 -11.16 -17.34
N ASP A 114 -15.26 -10.50 -18.39
CA ASP A 114 -15.70 -11.19 -19.61
C ASP A 114 -14.52 -11.97 -20.26
N LEU A 115 -13.30 -11.42 -20.20
CA LEU A 115 -12.08 -12.09 -20.67
C LEU A 115 -11.67 -13.27 -19.78
N VAL A 116 -11.72 -13.09 -18.46
CA VAL A 116 -11.45 -14.15 -17.46
C VAL A 116 -12.36 -15.35 -17.70
N ASP A 117 -13.67 -15.11 -17.90
CA ASP A 117 -14.65 -16.14 -18.17
C ASP A 117 -14.37 -16.85 -19.50
N LYS A 118 -14.03 -16.09 -20.56
CA LYS A 118 -13.69 -16.63 -21.88
C LYS A 118 -12.46 -17.53 -21.83
N LEU A 119 -11.43 -17.11 -21.12
CA LEU A 119 -10.13 -17.81 -21.06
C LEU A 119 -10.08 -18.88 -19.96
N ALA A 120 -11.10 -18.95 -19.09
CA ALA A 120 -11.13 -19.80 -17.90
C ALA A 120 -9.90 -19.61 -16.99
N VAL A 121 -9.36 -18.38 -16.93
CA VAL A 121 -8.25 -18.07 -16.03
C VAL A 121 -8.80 -17.98 -14.60
N VAL A 122 -8.11 -18.61 -13.66
CA VAL A 122 -8.50 -18.57 -12.25
C VAL A 122 -7.75 -17.43 -11.56
N PRO A 123 -8.41 -16.38 -11.04
CA PRO A 123 -7.75 -15.36 -10.24
C PRO A 123 -6.98 -15.98 -9.08
N ALA A 124 -5.77 -15.46 -8.84
CA ALA A 124 -4.87 -15.98 -7.83
C ALA A 124 -4.44 -14.89 -6.86
N GLU A 125 -4.23 -15.28 -5.60
CA GLU A 125 -3.82 -14.36 -4.54
C GLU A 125 -2.44 -13.75 -4.81
N LEU A 126 -2.31 -12.47 -4.48
CA LEU A 126 -1.07 -11.71 -4.60
C LEU A 126 -0.95 -10.72 -3.44
N GLU A 127 0.14 -10.77 -2.68
CA GLU A 127 0.38 -9.86 -1.55
C GLU A 127 0.39 -8.39 -1.99
N ASP A 128 0.89 -8.10 -3.17
CA ASP A 128 0.91 -6.76 -3.73
C ASP A 128 -0.51 -6.23 -4.00
N ALA A 129 -1.43 -7.08 -4.49
CA ALA A 129 -2.83 -6.70 -4.61
C ALA A 129 -3.49 -6.45 -3.25
N LYS A 130 -3.10 -7.18 -2.19
CA LYS A 130 -3.58 -6.91 -0.82
C LYS A 130 -3.07 -5.56 -0.30
N LYS A 131 -1.77 -5.27 -0.50
CA LYS A 131 -1.20 -3.95 -0.15
C LYS A 131 -1.90 -2.82 -0.89
N LEU A 132 -2.20 -3.01 -2.18
CA LEU A 132 -2.93 -2.01 -2.97
C LEU A 132 -4.33 -1.74 -2.42
N ARG A 133 -5.08 -2.79 -2.05
CA ARG A 133 -6.39 -2.66 -1.42
C ARG A 133 -6.31 -1.93 -0.07
N LEU A 134 -5.30 -2.21 0.76
CA LEU A 134 -5.07 -1.47 2.00
C LEU A 134 -4.73 0.00 1.74
N GLY A 135 -3.83 0.27 0.80
CA GLY A 135 -3.48 1.63 0.38
C GLY A 135 -4.66 2.40 -0.20
N THR A 136 -5.65 1.71 -0.80
CA THR A 136 -6.90 2.33 -1.26
C THR A 136 -7.68 2.92 -0.08
N LEU A 137 -7.78 2.19 1.04
CA LEU A 137 -8.44 2.70 2.24
C LEU A 137 -7.73 3.95 2.80
N GLU A 138 -6.39 3.98 2.74
CA GLU A 138 -5.61 5.13 3.17
C GLU A 138 -5.85 6.37 2.28
N VAL A 139 -5.92 6.18 0.96
CA VAL A 139 -6.22 7.25 0.00
C VAL A 139 -7.62 7.81 0.20
N VAL A 140 -8.62 6.93 0.26
CA VAL A 140 -10.01 7.33 0.51
C VAL A 140 -10.11 8.13 1.81
N ALA A 141 -9.57 7.59 2.91
CA ALA A 141 -9.60 8.28 4.20
C ALA A 141 -8.84 9.61 4.20
N ARG A 142 -7.78 9.74 3.40
CA ARG A 142 -7.05 11.01 3.22
C ARG A 142 -7.89 12.02 2.46
N LEU A 143 -8.45 11.65 1.30
CA LEU A 143 -9.30 12.51 0.46
C LEU A 143 -10.56 12.97 1.22
N GLU A 144 -11.18 12.09 1.98
CA GLU A 144 -12.32 12.43 2.86
C GLU A 144 -11.96 13.50 3.90
N LYS A 145 -10.73 13.48 4.42
CA LYS A 145 -10.24 14.44 5.43
C LYS A 145 -9.63 15.70 4.83
N THR A 146 -9.32 15.72 3.53
CA THR A 146 -8.78 16.91 2.86
C THR A 146 -9.78 18.08 2.98
N PRO A 147 -9.34 19.28 3.39
CA PRO A 147 -10.17 20.49 3.40
C PRO A 147 -10.77 20.77 2.01
N ASP A 148 -12.00 21.30 1.97
CA ASP A 148 -12.73 21.54 0.72
C ASP A 148 -11.95 22.45 -0.25
N GLU A 149 -11.21 23.43 0.26
CA GLU A 149 -10.40 24.36 -0.52
C GLU A 149 -9.11 23.77 -1.12
N GLU A 150 -8.68 22.60 -0.62
CA GLU A 150 -7.51 21.86 -1.07
C GLU A 150 -7.89 20.60 -1.88
N PHE A 151 -9.17 20.22 -1.84
CA PHE A 151 -9.64 18.92 -2.30
C PHE A 151 -9.35 18.66 -3.79
N ASP A 152 -9.72 19.59 -4.66
CA ASP A 152 -9.58 19.41 -6.11
C ASP A 152 -8.12 19.18 -6.51
N ALA A 153 -7.19 19.94 -5.93
CA ALA A 153 -5.76 19.77 -6.16
C ALA A 153 -5.26 18.41 -5.62
N ALA A 154 -5.65 18.05 -4.41
CA ALA A 154 -5.22 16.79 -3.78
C ALA A 154 -5.72 15.54 -4.52
N TYR A 155 -6.94 15.59 -5.08
CA TYR A 155 -7.46 14.50 -5.90
C TYR A 155 -6.72 14.40 -7.23
N ILE A 156 -6.52 15.51 -7.94
CA ILE A 156 -5.81 15.49 -9.22
C ILE A 156 -4.33 15.07 -9.06
N ASP A 157 -3.67 15.50 -7.98
CA ASP A 157 -2.31 15.05 -7.66
C ASP A 157 -2.25 13.52 -7.41
N GLU A 158 -3.26 12.95 -6.75
CA GLU A 158 -3.37 11.50 -6.57
C GLU A 158 -3.55 10.79 -7.91
N MET A 159 -4.45 11.28 -8.77
CA MET A 159 -4.71 10.68 -10.08
C MET A 159 -3.45 10.71 -10.96
N VAL A 160 -2.70 11.82 -10.99
CA VAL A 160 -1.42 11.86 -11.72
C VAL A 160 -0.43 10.84 -11.15
N ALA A 161 -0.32 10.73 -9.83
CA ALA A 161 0.63 9.84 -9.20
C ALA A 161 0.30 8.36 -9.40
N ASP A 162 -0.97 7.98 -9.28
CA ASP A 162 -1.42 6.60 -9.41
C ASP A 162 -1.39 6.14 -10.87
N HIS A 163 -1.81 6.95 -11.83
CA HIS A 163 -1.75 6.58 -13.24
C HIS A 163 -0.31 6.45 -13.74
N GLN A 164 0.60 7.31 -13.27
CA GLN A 164 2.03 7.16 -13.55
C GLN A 164 2.58 5.84 -12.98
N ALA A 165 2.22 5.50 -11.73
CA ALA A 165 2.63 4.24 -11.12
C ALA A 165 2.01 3.01 -11.81
N ALA A 166 0.77 3.13 -12.27
CA ALA A 166 0.07 2.09 -13.02
C ALA A 166 0.74 1.83 -14.37
N LEU A 167 1.12 2.86 -15.13
CA LEU A 167 1.88 2.69 -16.37
C LEU A 167 3.24 2.02 -16.12
N GLU A 168 3.96 2.42 -15.07
CA GLU A 168 5.22 1.78 -14.69
C GLU A 168 5.03 0.30 -14.35
N LEU A 169 3.99 -0.02 -13.57
CA LEU A 169 3.63 -1.39 -13.21
C LEU A 169 3.25 -2.23 -14.44
N LEU A 170 2.45 -1.65 -15.35
CA LEU A 170 2.04 -2.27 -16.61
C LEU A 170 3.24 -2.62 -17.46
N ASP A 171 4.11 -1.64 -17.71
CA ASP A 171 5.23 -1.76 -18.65
C ASP A 171 6.38 -2.61 -18.10
N GLN A 172 6.68 -2.50 -16.80
CA GLN A 172 7.88 -3.10 -16.23
C GLN A 172 7.64 -4.47 -15.62
N ARG A 173 6.39 -4.80 -15.25
CA ARG A 173 6.10 -6.03 -14.49
C ARG A 173 4.96 -6.85 -15.05
N ILE A 174 3.83 -6.23 -15.41
CA ILE A 174 2.66 -6.97 -15.89
C ILE A 174 2.88 -7.49 -17.31
N LEU A 175 3.15 -6.62 -18.28
CA LEU A 175 3.33 -7.02 -19.67
C LEU A 175 4.48 -8.02 -19.86
N PRO A 176 5.63 -7.89 -19.16
CA PRO A 176 6.68 -8.91 -19.24
C PRO A 176 6.33 -10.27 -18.61
N SER A 177 5.30 -10.34 -17.75
CA SER A 177 4.91 -11.56 -17.04
C SER A 177 3.68 -12.25 -17.63
N VAL A 178 2.95 -11.61 -18.54
CA VAL A 178 1.71 -12.17 -19.08
C VAL A 178 2.01 -13.38 -19.98
N HIS A 179 1.20 -14.42 -19.89
CA HIS A 179 1.40 -15.67 -20.64
C HIS A 179 0.32 -15.91 -21.68
N ASP A 180 -0.94 -15.58 -21.38
CA ASP A 180 -2.03 -15.68 -22.34
C ASP A 180 -2.00 -14.52 -23.36
N PRO A 181 -2.02 -14.82 -24.69
CA PRO A 181 -1.89 -13.80 -25.73
C PRO A 181 -3.12 -12.88 -25.88
N ASP A 182 -4.32 -13.36 -25.55
CA ASP A 182 -5.53 -12.53 -25.56
C ASP A 182 -5.49 -11.56 -24.37
N LEU A 183 -5.02 -12.02 -23.21
CA LEU A 183 -4.77 -11.17 -22.03
C LEU A 183 -3.67 -10.14 -22.30
N GLU A 184 -2.55 -10.54 -22.91
CA GLU A 184 -1.49 -9.62 -23.34
C GLU A 184 -2.03 -8.51 -24.23
N THR A 185 -2.80 -8.90 -25.26
CA THR A 185 -3.38 -7.95 -26.21
C THR A 185 -4.33 -6.98 -25.51
N HIS A 186 -5.20 -7.47 -24.64
CA HIS A 186 -6.12 -6.63 -23.88
C HIS A 186 -5.38 -5.62 -23.00
N ILE A 187 -4.35 -6.05 -22.27
CA ILE A 187 -3.57 -5.18 -21.40
C ILE A 187 -2.80 -4.13 -22.22
N ALA A 188 -2.12 -4.55 -23.27
CA ALA A 188 -1.26 -3.68 -24.08
C ALA A 188 -2.06 -2.62 -24.86
N THR A 189 -3.28 -2.94 -25.30
CA THR A 189 -4.03 -2.09 -26.21
C THR A 189 -5.17 -1.32 -25.54
N ASP A 190 -5.90 -1.93 -24.61
CA ASP A 190 -7.06 -1.30 -23.99
C ASP A 190 -6.70 -0.69 -22.64
N VAL A 191 -6.19 -1.51 -21.72
CA VAL A 191 -5.85 -1.08 -20.35
C VAL A 191 -4.79 0.02 -20.38
N ARG A 192 -3.64 -0.26 -21.00
CA ARG A 192 -2.52 0.69 -21.04
C ARG A 192 -2.91 2.01 -21.70
N ARG A 193 -3.66 1.98 -22.81
CA ARG A 193 -4.13 3.17 -23.52
C ARG A 193 -5.08 4.00 -22.67
N MET A 194 -5.99 3.36 -21.94
CA MET A 194 -6.91 4.06 -21.05
C MET A 194 -6.15 4.79 -19.93
N VAL A 195 -5.21 4.11 -19.26
CA VAL A 195 -4.38 4.71 -18.20
C VAL A 195 -3.55 5.89 -18.73
N ASP A 196 -2.98 5.77 -19.93
CA ASP A 196 -2.20 6.85 -20.56
C ASP A 196 -3.07 8.08 -20.85
N ASN A 197 -4.25 7.87 -21.44
CA ASN A 197 -5.21 8.96 -21.70
C ASN A 197 -5.64 9.67 -20.40
N HIS A 198 -5.96 8.90 -19.36
CA HIS A 198 -6.35 9.47 -18.06
C HIS A 198 -5.21 10.24 -17.41
N LEU A 199 -3.96 9.76 -17.53
CA LEU A 199 -2.79 10.50 -17.05
C LEU A 199 -2.63 11.84 -17.77
N GLU A 200 -2.82 11.88 -19.08
CA GLU A 200 -2.75 13.13 -19.86
C GLU A 200 -3.84 14.13 -19.45
N GLU A 201 -5.06 13.66 -19.21
CA GLU A 201 -6.18 14.47 -18.73
C GLU A 201 -5.91 14.99 -17.31
N ALA A 202 -5.49 14.12 -16.39
CA ALA A 202 -5.14 14.50 -15.03
C ALA A 202 -4.00 15.54 -15.01
N ARG A 203 -2.97 15.37 -15.84
CA ARG A 203 -1.88 16.37 -16.00
C ARG A 203 -2.37 17.68 -16.58
N THR A 204 -3.38 17.65 -17.43
CA THR A 204 -3.98 18.87 -17.98
C THR A 204 -4.76 19.62 -16.91
N LEU A 205 -5.55 18.91 -16.10
CA LEU A 205 -6.25 19.48 -14.94
C LEU A 205 -5.27 20.00 -13.88
N ALA A 206 -4.17 19.30 -13.64
CA ALA A 206 -3.15 19.70 -12.66
C ALA A 206 -2.60 21.10 -12.93
N LYS A 207 -2.53 21.55 -14.20
CA LYS A 207 -2.08 22.90 -14.56
C LYS A 207 -2.99 24.02 -14.02
N LYS A 208 -4.26 23.70 -13.70
CA LYS A 208 -5.20 24.65 -13.10
C LYS A 208 -4.90 24.91 -11.62
N PHE A 209 -4.24 23.95 -10.96
CA PHE A 209 -3.93 24.01 -9.55
C PHE A 209 -2.46 24.38 -9.38
N ALA A 210 -2.18 25.56 -8.83
CA ALA A 210 -0.82 25.89 -8.41
C ALA A 210 -0.38 24.87 -7.33
N PRO A 211 0.91 24.51 -7.25
CA PRO A 211 1.42 23.68 -6.18
C PRO A 211 1.28 24.43 -4.85
N LYS A 212 0.11 24.33 -4.23
CA LYS A 212 -0.08 24.62 -2.82
C LYS A 212 0.42 23.38 -2.11
N SER A 213 1.30 23.57 -1.13
CA SER A 213 1.95 22.49 -0.38
C SER A 213 0.90 21.57 0.27
N SER A 214 0.42 20.57 -0.46
CA SER A 214 -0.40 19.45 0.01
C SER A 214 0.53 18.31 0.43
N ALA A 215 0.05 17.45 1.33
CA ALA A 215 0.75 16.20 1.62
C ALA A 215 0.94 15.41 0.33
N PRO A 216 2.13 14.83 0.09
CA PRO A 216 2.41 14.13 -1.16
C PRO A 216 1.39 12.97 -1.36
N PRO A 217 1.04 12.67 -2.62
CA PRO A 217 0.13 11.57 -2.92
C PRO A 217 0.67 10.26 -2.33
N ILE A 218 -0.22 9.40 -1.84
CA ILE A 218 0.15 8.09 -1.29
C ILE A 218 0.31 7.17 -2.49
N ARG A 219 1.46 7.28 -3.15
CA ARG A 219 1.74 6.53 -4.38
C ARG A 219 1.59 5.04 -4.11
N ALA A 220 0.94 4.32 -5.02
CA ALA A 220 1.01 2.86 -5.10
C ALA A 220 2.45 2.32 -5.38
N ALA A 221 3.47 3.17 -5.36
CA ALA A 221 4.88 2.91 -5.70
C ALA A 221 5.54 1.73 -4.96
N ALA A 222 4.89 1.17 -3.94
CA ALA A 222 5.32 -0.07 -3.30
C ALA A 222 5.10 -1.34 -4.16
N LEU A 223 4.42 -1.25 -5.31
CA LEU A 223 4.13 -2.40 -6.18
C LEU A 223 5.12 -2.62 -7.33
N VAL A 224 5.97 -1.63 -7.61
CA VAL A 224 6.94 -1.63 -8.72
C VAL A 224 8.34 -2.07 -8.26
N ARG A 225 8.52 -2.32 -6.95
CA ARG A 225 9.82 -2.64 -6.33
C ARG A 225 9.86 -4.01 -5.67
#